data_AF-A0A0V0II63-F1
#
_entry.id   AF-A0A0V0II63-F1
#
_cell.length_a   1.000
_cell.length_b   1.000
_cell.length_c   1.000
_cell.angle_alpha   90.00
_cell.angle_beta   90.00
_cell.angle_gamma   90.00
#
_symmetry.space_group_name_H-M   'P 1'
#
loop_
_entity.id
_entity.type
_entity.pdbx_description
1 polymer ?
#
loop_
_entity_poly.entity_id
_entity_poly.type
_entity_poly.pdbx_seq_one_letter_code
_entity_poly.pdbx_strand_id
1 'polypeptide(L)'
;MKKTKEKSNIDSIACMSMFGTLELQPEVNEVVESMVERLRTLSAKLKGQFIAVDLRVDILEKKSCQGDSSLKSKSCYGPEEIGMFLRKVGFNKDTTLYLTQSRWDSSLDALKDLFPKTYTKESIMPIDKKAKFLDSESSELEKVIDFYMCSESDVFVPAISGLFYANVAGKRIASGKTQILVPADIPGSSAALTDYISHYVSKKNHFAYSCFC
;
A
#
# COMPACT_ATOMS: atom_id res chain seq x y z
N MET A 1 -15.83 32.33 -1.19
CA MET A 1 -16.42 31.38 -2.15
C MET A 1 -15.28 30.65 -2.87
N LYS A 2 -15.04 29.37 -2.57
CA LYS A 2 -14.07 28.56 -3.34
C LYS A 2 -14.67 28.33 -4.72
N LYS A 3 -14.05 28.85 -5.79
CA LYS A 3 -14.43 28.54 -7.17
C LYS A 3 -14.30 27.02 -7.37
N THR A 4 -15.42 26.34 -7.53
CA THR A 4 -15.47 24.99 -8.08
C THR A 4 -14.92 25.10 -9.50
N LYS A 5 -13.67 24.68 -9.71
CA LYS A 5 -13.12 24.53 -11.07
C LYS A 5 -14.00 23.50 -11.77
N GLU A 6 -14.69 23.90 -12.83
CA GLU A 6 -15.31 22.93 -13.75
C GLU A 6 -14.22 21.96 -14.18
N LYS A 7 -14.42 20.66 -13.94
CA LYS A 7 -13.54 19.62 -14.48
C LYS A 7 -13.62 19.72 -15.99
N SER A 8 -12.52 20.10 -16.62
CA SER A 8 -12.48 20.22 -18.07
C SER A 8 -12.41 18.83 -18.71
N ASN A 9 -12.94 18.67 -19.93
CA ASN A 9 -12.77 17.43 -20.70
C ASN A 9 -11.29 17.03 -20.85
N ILE A 10 -10.38 18.01 -20.84
CA ILE A 10 -8.93 17.81 -20.89
C ILE A 10 -8.43 17.09 -19.62
N ASP A 11 -8.93 17.46 -18.44
CA ASP A 11 -8.55 16.82 -17.17
C ASP A 11 -9.02 15.36 -17.09
N SER A 12 -10.17 15.04 -17.70
CA SER A 12 -10.66 13.66 -17.79
C SER A 12 -9.82 12.84 -18.75
N ILE A 13 -9.52 13.37 -19.95
CA ILE A 13 -8.65 12.67 -20.93
C ILE A 13 -7.26 12.45 -20.35
N ALA A 14 -6.64 13.46 -19.73
CA ALA A 14 -5.32 13.34 -19.12
C ALA A 14 -5.30 12.28 -18.00
N CYS A 15 -6.36 12.21 -17.20
CA CYS A 15 -6.52 11.20 -16.16
C CYS A 15 -6.66 9.78 -16.75
N MET A 16 -7.49 9.59 -17.79
CA MET A 16 -7.61 8.29 -18.45
C MET A 16 -6.28 7.87 -19.06
N SER A 17 -5.56 8.79 -19.70
CA SER A 17 -4.21 8.52 -20.20
C SER A 17 -3.29 8.08 -19.07
N MET A 18 -3.30 8.77 -17.92
CA MET A 18 -2.42 8.46 -16.80
C MET A 18 -2.68 7.09 -16.16
N PHE A 19 -3.95 6.72 -15.92
CA PHE A 19 -4.29 5.52 -15.15
C PHE A 19 -4.82 4.35 -15.99
N GLY A 20 -5.18 4.60 -17.25
CA GLY A 20 -5.76 3.63 -18.16
C GLY A 20 -4.81 3.11 -19.25
N THR A 21 -3.62 3.69 -19.44
CA THR A 21 -2.70 3.28 -20.54
C THR A 21 -1.43 2.58 -20.07
N LEU A 22 -1.05 2.72 -18.80
CA LEU A 22 0.15 2.08 -18.26
C LEU A 22 -0.11 0.59 -18.00
N GLU A 23 0.60 -0.25 -18.75
CA GLU A 23 0.61 -1.70 -18.62
C GLU A 23 2.00 -2.20 -18.20
N LEU A 24 2.03 -3.30 -17.45
CA LEU A 24 3.28 -3.95 -17.10
C LEU A 24 3.91 -4.62 -18.31
N GLN A 25 5.24 -4.60 -18.36
CA GLN A 25 5.97 -5.51 -19.24
C GLN A 25 5.59 -6.96 -18.88
N PRO A 26 5.36 -7.84 -19.87
CA PRO A 26 4.84 -9.19 -19.63
C PRO A 26 5.61 -9.98 -18.57
N GLU A 27 6.92 -9.85 -18.57
CA GLU A 27 7.79 -10.56 -17.62
C GLU A 27 7.61 -10.05 -16.17
N VAL A 28 7.40 -8.74 -15.98
CA VAL A 28 7.12 -8.18 -14.65
C VAL A 28 5.72 -8.58 -14.21
N ASN A 29 4.76 -8.58 -15.14
CA ASN A 29 3.39 -8.98 -14.88
C ASN A 29 3.31 -10.43 -14.40
N GLU A 30 4.02 -11.36 -15.06
CA GLU A 30 4.09 -12.77 -14.67
C GLU A 30 4.58 -12.93 -13.21
N VAL A 31 5.59 -12.16 -12.81
CA VAL A 31 6.11 -12.19 -11.43
C VAL A 31 5.09 -11.65 -10.44
N VAL A 32 4.46 -10.52 -10.75
CA VAL A 32 3.42 -9.93 -9.90
C VAL A 32 2.24 -10.88 -9.74
N GLU A 33 1.72 -11.45 -10.83
CA GLU A 33 0.61 -12.40 -10.81
C GLU A 33 0.95 -13.64 -9.97
N SER A 34 2.14 -14.21 -10.16
CA SER A 34 2.61 -15.34 -9.36
C SER A 34 2.70 -15.01 -7.86
N MET A 35 3.21 -13.82 -7.52
CA MET A 35 3.27 -13.36 -6.12
C MET A 35 1.88 -13.16 -5.52
N VAL A 36 0.94 -12.56 -6.27
CA VAL A 36 -0.46 -12.39 -5.85
C VAL A 36 -1.11 -13.76 -5.62
N GLU A 37 -1.03 -14.67 -6.59
CA GLU A 37 -1.61 -16.01 -6.49
C GLU A 37 -1.08 -16.76 -5.26
N ARG A 38 0.23 -16.67 -5.01
CA ARG A 38 0.86 -17.29 -3.85
C ARG A 38 0.34 -16.71 -2.54
N LEU A 39 0.21 -15.38 -2.42
CA LEU A 39 -0.36 -14.75 -1.21
C LEU A 39 -1.83 -15.16 -1.01
N ARG A 40 -2.63 -15.17 -2.08
CA ARG A 40 -4.04 -15.61 -2.01
C ARG A 40 -4.14 -17.06 -1.55
N THR A 41 -3.26 -17.93 -2.04
CA THR A 41 -3.18 -19.33 -1.61
C THR A 41 -2.82 -19.46 -0.12
N LEU A 42 -1.79 -18.73 0.34
CA LEU A 42 -1.40 -18.68 1.77
C LEU A 42 -2.51 -18.12 2.67
N SER A 43 -3.41 -17.32 2.09
CA SER A 43 -4.57 -16.72 2.75
C SER A 43 -5.89 -17.47 2.50
N ALA A 44 -5.86 -18.73 2.04
CA ALA A 44 -7.08 -19.49 1.75
C ALA A 44 -8.10 -19.52 2.90
N LYS A 45 -7.63 -19.56 4.16
CA LYS A 45 -8.48 -19.49 5.38
C LYS A 45 -9.27 -18.18 5.50
N LEU A 46 -8.81 -17.09 4.88
CA LEU A 46 -9.43 -15.77 4.87
C LEU A 46 -9.94 -15.40 3.47
N LYS A 47 -10.48 -16.38 2.73
CA LYS A 47 -11.01 -16.18 1.37
C LYS A 47 -9.98 -15.62 0.39
N GLY A 48 -8.70 -15.88 0.62
CA GLY A 48 -7.62 -15.42 -0.24
C GLY A 48 -7.32 -13.92 -0.14
N GLN A 49 -7.75 -13.25 0.93
CA GLN A 49 -7.48 -11.82 1.11
C GLN A 49 -6.07 -11.55 1.65
N PHE A 50 -5.40 -10.52 1.16
CA PHE A 50 -4.15 -10.06 1.74
C PHE A 50 -4.09 -8.52 1.82
N ILE A 51 -3.31 -8.05 2.78
CA ILE A 51 -3.05 -6.62 2.98
C ILE A 51 -1.66 -6.31 2.48
N ALA A 52 -1.53 -5.28 1.66
CA ALA A 52 -0.23 -4.72 1.33
C ALA A 52 0.07 -3.54 2.27
N VAL A 53 1.25 -3.57 2.89
CA VAL A 53 1.75 -2.50 3.75
C VAL A 53 2.98 -1.90 3.08
N ASP A 54 2.92 -0.60 2.76
CA ASP A 54 4.11 0.12 2.30
C ASP A 54 4.99 0.45 3.50
N LEU A 55 5.92 -0.47 3.80
CA LEU A 55 6.82 -0.43 4.94
C LEU A 55 8.21 -0.86 4.46
N ARG A 56 9.11 0.12 4.32
CA ARG A 56 10.52 -0.06 4.00
C ARG A 56 11.39 0.54 5.08
N VAL A 57 12.14 -0.32 5.77
CA VAL A 57 12.94 0.05 6.94
C VAL A 57 14.03 1.04 6.55
N ASP A 58 14.69 0.81 5.41
CA ASP A 58 15.75 1.67 4.88
C ASP A 58 15.28 3.10 4.55
N ILE A 59 14.00 3.26 4.21
CA ILE A 59 13.38 4.58 3.97
C ILE A 59 12.98 5.23 5.30
N LEU A 60 12.46 4.45 6.25
CA LEU A 60 12.09 4.94 7.58
C LEU A 60 13.30 5.52 8.30
N GLU A 61 14.44 4.82 8.27
CA GLU A 61 15.69 5.27 8.92
C GLU A 61 16.23 6.58 8.32
N LYS A 62 16.03 6.79 7.02
CA LYS A 62 16.47 8.00 6.30
C LYS A 62 15.50 9.17 6.42
N LYS A 63 14.25 8.93 6.80
CA LYS A 63 13.22 9.95 6.94
C LYS A 63 13.14 10.44 8.39
N SER A 64 13.16 11.75 8.56
CA SER A 64 12.69 12.35 9.82
C SER A 64 11.18 12.17 9.92
N CYS A 65 10.72 11.17 10.68
CA CYS A 65 9.30 10.95 10.97
C CYS A 65 8.79 12.09 11.85
N GLN A 66 8.33 13.16 11.22
CA GLN A 66 7.72 14.30 11.89
C GLN A 66 6.23 14.02 12.13
N GLY A 67 5.80 14.19 13.37
CA GLY A 67 4.38 14.26 13.70
C GLY A 67 3.88 15.68 13.47
N ASP A 68 2.83 15.84 12.66
CA ASP A 68 2.09 17.11 12.64
C ASP A 68 1.03 17.04 13.74
N SER A 69 1.24 17.82 14.81
CA SER A 69 0.31 17.93 15.95
C SER A 69 -1.08 18.38 15.53
N SER A 70 -1.25 18.98 14.35
CA SER A 70 -2.54 19.43 13.81
C SER A 70 -3.28 18.38 12.97
N LEU A 71 -2.58 17.38 12.41
CA LEU A 71 -3.18 16.37 11.51
C LEU A 71 -3.51 15.02 12.16
N LYS A 72 -3.23 14.83 13.46
CA LYS A 72 -3.37 13.52 14.17
C LYS A 72 -2.67 12.34 13.45
N SER A 73 -1.78 12.64 12.51
CA SER A 73 -1.10 11.67 11.66
C SER A 73 0.37 12.05 11.53
N LYS A 74 1.25 11.04 11.59
CA LYS A 74 2.70 11.18 11.38
C LYS A 74 3.05 11.03 9.91
N SER A 75 4.22 11.55 9.51
CA SER A 75 4.74 11.35 8.15
C SER A 75 5.24 9.91 7.91
N CYS A 76 5.57 9.17 8.97
CA CYS A 76 5.83 7.74 8.90
C CYS A 76 5.50 7.01 10.21
N TYR A 77 5.33 5.68 10.10
CA TYR A 77 5.02 4.74 11.18
C TYR A 77 5.94 3.52 11.12
N GLY A 78 6.43 3.08 12.27
CA GLY A 78 7.28 1.89 12.39
C GLY A 78 6.51 0.57 12.34
N PRO A 79 7.22 -0.58 12.27
CA PRO A 79 6.60 -1.91 12.19
C PRO A 79 5.65 -2.22 13.36
N GLU A 80 6.03 -1.87 14.58
CA GLU A 80 5.20 -2.06 15.78
C GLU A 80 3.93 -1.21 15.74
N GLU A 81 4.04 0.07 15.35
CA GLU A 81 2.90 0.99 15.22
C GLU A 81 1.90 0.47 14.17
N ILE A 82 2.39 -0.05 13.04
CA ILE A 82 1.56 -0.69 12.02
C ILE A 82 0.86 -1.93 12.58
N GLY A 83 1.57 -2.79 13.31
CA GLY A 83 0.98 -3.99 13.88
C GLY A 83 -0.12 -3.67 14.90
N MET A 84 0.10 -2.68 15.77
CA MET A 84 -0.91 -2.19 16.71
C MET A 84 -2.11 -1.58 15.97
N PHE A 85 -1.84 -0.77 14.93
CA PHE A 85 -2.88 -0.17 14.11
C PHE A 85 -3.77 -1.23 13.45
N LEU A 86 -3.18 -2.23 12.80
CA LEU A 86 -3.91 -3.31 12.14
C LEU A 86 -4.81 -4.08 13.13
N ARG A 87 -4.32 -4.37 14.34
CA ARG A 87 -5.15 -4.98 15.40
C ARG A 87 -6.28 -4.05 15.84
N LYS A 88 -6.00 -2.75 16.01
CA LYS A 88 -6.99 -1.75 16.43
C LYS A 88 -8.15 -1.64 15.43
N VAL A 89 -7.88 -1.74 14.12
CA VAL A 89 -8.92 -1.72 13.08
C VAL A 89 -9.58 -3.08 12.84
N GLY A 90 -9.25 -4.10 13.63
CA GLY A 90 -9.97 -5.38 13.64
C GLY A 90 -9.35 -6.50 12.81
N PHE A 91 -8.14 -6.34 12.26
CA PHE A 91 -7.41 -7.46 11.67
C PHE A 91 -6.87 -8.38 12.77
N ASN A 92 -6.92 -9.68 12.51
CA ASN A 92 -6.44 -10.71 13.43
C ASN A 92 -5.12 -11.33 12.94
N LYS A 93 -4.49 -12.14 13.79
CA LYS A 93 -3.20 -12.79 13.54
C LYS A 93 -3.13 -13.68 12.27
N ASP A 94 -4.28 -14.18 11.79
CA ASP A 94 -4.32 -15.04 10.60
C ASP A 94 -4.30 -14.24 9.28
N THR A 95 -4.35 -12.91 9.36
CA THR A 95 -4.25 -11.99 8.23
C THR A 95 -2.90 -12.14 7.53
N THR A 96 -2.95 -12.28 6.20
CA THR A 96 -1.75 -12.36 5.36
C THR A 96 -1.29 -10.95 4.99
N LEU A 97 -0.04 -10.61 5.31
CA LEU A 97 0.57 -9.32 5.02
C LEU A 97 1.67 -9.46 3.96
N TYR A 98 1.66 -8.55 3.00
CA TYR A 98 2.78 -8.27 2.09
C TYR A 98 3.44 -6.95 2.49
N LEU A 99 4.75 -6.95 2.66
CA LEU A 99 5.54 -5.75 2.93
C LEU A 99 6.33 -5.35 1.70
N THR A 100 6.41 -4.05 1.42
CA THR A 100 7.29 -3.48 0.36
C THR A 100 8.79 -3.57 0.69
N GLN A 101 9.13 -4.16 1.83
CA GLN A 101 10.51 -4.51 2.19
C GLN A 101 11.07 -5.61 1.27
N SER A 102 12.31 -5.43 0.82
CA SER A 102 13.04 -6.39 -0.04
C SER A 102 13.31 -7.70 0.66
N ARG A 103 14.16 -7.67 1.70
CA ARG A 103 14.57 -8.83 2.51
C ARG A 103 14.15 -8.65 3.96
N TRP A 104 14.03 -9.76 4.70
CA TRP A 104 13.66 -9.69 6.11
C TRP A 104 14.67 -8.85 6.91
N ASP A 105 14.15 -8.06 7.84
CA ASP A 105 14.92 -7.23 8.77
C ASP A 105 14.36 -7.47 10.18
N SER A 106 15.23 -7.60 11.19
CA SER A 106 14.81 -7.92 12.56
C SER A 106 13.90 -6.85 13.19
N SER A 107 13.93 -5.61 12.70
CA SER A 107 12.98 -4.57 13.13
C SER A 107 11.53 -4.91 12.80
N LEU A 108 11.29 -5.84 11.86
CA LEU A 108 9.96 -6.34 11.50
C LEU A 108 9.45 -7.46 12.43
N ASP A 109 10.27 -7.97 13.34
CA ASP A 109 9.91 -9.11 14.19
C ASP A 109 8.68 -8.80 15.05
N ALA A 110 8.59 -7.58 15.61
CA ALA A 110 7.41 -7.14 16.36
C ALA A 110 6.12 -7.20 15.52
N LEU A 111 6.19 -6.86 14.23
CA LEU A 111 5.03 -6.98 13.33
C LEU A 111 4.70 -8.46 13.05
N LYS A 112 5.72 -9.30 12.87
CA LYS A 112 5.56 -10.74 12.62
C LYS A 112 4.98 -11.50 13.80
N ASP A 113 5.33 -11.11 15.02
CA ASP A 113 4.76 -11.70 16.23
C ASP A 113 3.25 -11.45 16.32
N LEU A 114 2.80 -10.28 15.85
CA LEU A 114 1.39 -9.93 15.78
C LEU A 114 0.66 -10.57 14.58
N PHE A 115 1.36 -10.68 13.46
CA PHE A 115 0.86 -11.23 12.20
C PHE A 115 1.86 -12.23 11.62
N PRO A 116 1.84 -13.51 12.06
CA PRO A 116 2.84 -14.51 11.66
C PRO A 116 2.93 -14.75 10.14
N LYS A 117 1.86 -14.47 9.41
CA LYS A 117 1.79 -14.54 7.94
C LYS A 117 2.25 -13.24 7.26
N THR A 118 3.40 -12.72 7.69
CA THR A 118 4.01 -11.54 7.10
C THR A 118 5.14 -11.93 6.15
N TYR A 119 5.06 -11.42 4.93
CA TYR A 119 5.94 -11.78 3.82
C TYR A 119 6.60 -10.53 3.21
N THR A 120 7.90 -10.59 2.98
CA THR A 120 8.67 -9.64 2.17
C THR A 120 8.72 -10.09 0.72
N LYS A 121 9.19 -9.21 -0.18
CA LYS A 121 9.43 -9.53 -1.59
C LYS A 121 10.23 -10.81 -1.78
N GLU A 122 11.37 -10.92 -1.10
CA GLU A 122 12.24 -12.10 -1.17
C GLU A 122 11.51 -13.38 -0.75
N SER A 123 10.65 -13.32 0.27
CA SER A 123 9.99 -14.53 0.77
C SER A 123 8.91 -15.06 -0.18
N ILE A 124 8.25 -14.17 -0.93
CA ILE A 124 7.09 -14.51 -1.76
C ILE A 124 7.44 -14.72 -3.23
N MET A 125 8.48 -14.04 -3.73
CA MET A 125 8.91 -14.15 -5.12
C MET A 125 9.41 -15.57 -5.47
N PRO A 126 9.08 -16.10 -6.67
CA PRO A 126 9.63 -17.36 -7.17
C PRO A 126 11.16 -17.36 -7.18
N ILE A 127 11.77 -18.48 -6.80
CA ILE A 127 13.21 -18.55 -6.54
C ILE A 127 14.05 -18.26 -7.79
N ASP A 128 13.57 -18.70 -8.96
CA ASP A 128 14.17 -18.50 -10.27
C ASP A 128 14.10 -17.05 -10.75
N LYS A 129 13.19 -16.24 -10.20
CA LYS A 129 13.03 -14.83 -10.55
C LYS A 129 13.85 -13.91 -9.63
N LYS A 130 14.22 -14.34 -8.41
CA LYS A 130 14.91 -13.48 -7.41
C LYS A 130 16.20 -12.85 -7.92
N ALA A 131 17.06 -13.62 -8.57
CA ALA A 131 18.35 -13.11 -9.07
C ALA A 131 18.18 -11.92 -10.02
N LYS A 132 17.13 -11.94 -10.84
CA LYS A 132 16.84 -10.86 -11.78
C LYS A 132 16.23 -9.64 -11.10
N PHE A 133 15.28 -9.85 -10.20
CA PHE A 133 14.43 -8.76 -9.66
C PHE A 133 14.87 -8.21 -8.30
N LEU A 134 15.69 -8.94 -7.53
CA LEU A 134 16.12 -8.56 -6.18
C LEU A 134 17.64 -8.39 -6.05
N ASP A 135 18.43 -9.11 -6.85
CA ASP A 135 19.90 -9.10 -6.76
C ASP A 135 20.56 -8.20 -7.83
N SER A 136 19.78 -7.66 -8.75
CA SER A 136 20.27 -6.66 -9.70
C SER A 136 20.23 -5.26 -9.08
N GLU A 137 21.08 -4.34 -9.54
CA GLU A 137 21.04 -2.92 -9.13
C GLU A 137 19.72 -2.20 -9.50
N SER A 138 18.73 -2.90 -10.03
CA SER A 138 17.46 -2.34 -10.50
C SER A 138 16.43 -2.13 -9.37
N SER A 139 16.78 -1.27 -8.41
CA SER A 139 15.86 -0.82 -7.34
C SER A 139 14.52 -0.28 -7.88
N GLU A 140 14.44 0.05 -9.18
CA GLU A 140 13.23 0.47 -9.87
C GLU A 140 12.24 -0.69 -10.14
N LEU A 141 12.71 -1.89 -10.50
CA LEU A 141 11.79 -3.02 -10.74
C LEU A 141 11.10 -3.47 -9.46
N GLU A 142 11.82 -3.45 -8.34
CA GLU A 142 11.23 -3.69 -7.03
C GLU A 142 10.10 -2.69 -6.71
N LYS A 143 10.31 -1.39 -7.01
CA LYS A 143 9.28 -0.36 -6.81
C LYS A 143 8.06 -0.59 -7.70
N VAL A 144 8.28 -1.07 -8.93
CA VAL A 144 7.18 -1.42 -9.85
C VAL A 144 6.39 -2.60 -9.30
N ILE A 145 7.06 -3.67 -8.84
CA ILE A 145 6.41 -4.81 -8.19
C ILE A 145 5.61 -4.33 -6.97
N ASP A 146 6.23 -3.55 -6.08
CA ASP A 146 5.58 -2.99 -4.89
C ASP A 146 4.34 -2.18 -5.24
N PHE A 147 4.42 -1.30 -6.25
CA PHE A 147 3.30 -0.50 -6.73
C PHE A 147 2.11 -1.38 -7.15
N TYR A 148 2.35 -2.45 -7.91
CA TYR A 148 1.28 -3.34 -8.36
C TYR A 148 0.77 -4.26 -7.24
N MET A 149 1.63 -4.81 -6.39
CA MET A 149 1.20 -5.60 -5.22
C MET A 149 0.30 -4.77 -4.29
N CYS A 150 0.67 -3.50 -4.06
CA CYS A 150 -0.14 -2.58 -3.27
C CYS A 150 -1.44 -2.19 -3.97
N SER A 151 -1.41 -2.00 -5.29
CA SER A 151 -2.61 -1.71 -6.08
C SER A 151 -3.58 -2.89 -6.14
N GLU A 152 -3.07 -4.12 -6.19
CA GLU A 152 -3.87 -5.34 -6.34
C GLU A 152 -4.43 -5.92 -5.04
N SER A 153 -3.80 -5.60 -3.91
CA SER A 153 -4.21 -6.03 -2.57
C SER A 153 -5.66 -5.68 -2.21
N ASP A 154 -6.24 -6.44 -1.28
CA ASP A 154 -7.61 -6.19 -0.80
C ASP A 154 -7.67 -4.92 0.06
N VAL A 155 -6.63 -4.68 0.87
CA VAL A 155 -6.45 -3.47 1.68
C VAL A 155 -5.03 -2.97 1.52
N PHE A 156 -4.88 -1.66 1.32
CA PHE A 156 -3.58 -1.00 1.28
C PHE A 156 -3.36 -0.12 2.51
N VAL A 157 -2.19 -0.25 3.14
CA VAL A 157 -1.78 0.54 4.31
C VAL A 157 -0.45 1.24 4.04
N PRO A 158 -0.41 2.57 3.85
CA PRO A 158 0.83 3.30 3.72
C PRO A 158 1.44 3.58 5.10
N ALA A 159 2.62 3.00 5.40
CA ALA A 159 3.35 3.39 6.61
C ALA A 159 4.11 4.70 6.42
N ILE A 160 4.28 5.16 5.17
CA ILE A 160 5.05 6.35 4.83
C ILE A 160 4.20 7.25 3.94
N SER A 161 4.08 8.53 4.29
CA SER A 161 3.47 9.51 3.41
C SER A 161 4.42 9.89 2.25
N GLY A 162 3.85 10.20 1.09
CA GLY A 162 4.62 10.67 -0.06
C GLY A 162 4.07 10.20 -1.40
N LEU A 163 4.92 10.28 -2.41
CA LEU A 163 4.55 10.05 -3.81
C LEU A 163 4.11 8.60 -4.08
N PHE A 164 4.76 7.61 -3.45
CA PHE A 164 4.38 6.21 -3.61
C PHE A 164 2.94 5.96 -3.16
N TYR A 165 2.59 6.42 -1.95
CA TYR A 165 1.22 6.38 -1.46
C TYR A 165 0.23 7.07 -2.42
N ALA A 166 0.52 8.30 -2.88
CA ALA A 166 -0.36 9.01 -3.80
C ALA A 166 -0.59 8.24 -5.11
N ASN A 167 0.47 7.68 -5.69
CA ASN A 167 0.38 6.92 -6.94
C ASN A 167 -0.44 5.64 -6.77
N VAL A 168 -0.18 4.85 -5.71
CA VAL A 168 -0.96 3.64 -5.41
C VAL A 168 -2.43 4.00 -5.17
N ALA A 169 -2.70 5.08 -4.44
CA ALA A 169 -4.07 5.55 -4.22
C ALA A 169 -4.77 5.88 -5.55
N GLY A 170 -4.08 6.54 -6.48
CA GLY A 170 -4.58 6.80 -7.83
C GLY A 170 -4.97 5.54 -8.60
N LYS A 171 -4.07 4.55 -8.66
CA LYS A 171 -4.34 3.27 -9.35
C LYS A 171 -5.48 2.48 -8.70
N ARG A 172 -5.53 2.46 -7.37
CA ARG A 172 -6.61 1.83 -6.60
C ARG A 172 -7.96 2.51 -6.82
N ILE A 173 -8.00 3.85 -6.87
CA ILE A 173 -9.21 4.60 -7.20
C ILE A 173 -9.68 4.26 -8.62
N ALA A 174 -8.77 4.25 -9.60
CA ALA A 174 -9.09 3.94 -10.99
C ALA A 174 -9.64 2.50 -11.17
N SER A 175 -9.23 1.56 -10.32
CA SER A 175 -9.71 0.17 -10.31
C SER A 175 -10.85 -0.10 -9.31
N GLY A 176 -11.36 0.93 -8.63
CA GLY A 176 -12.43 0.80 -7.63
C GLY A 176 -12.02 0.17 -6.29
N LYS A 177 -10.73 -0.11 -6.07
CA LYS A 177 -10.18 -0.71 -4.84
C LYS A 177 -9.90 0.33 -3.74
N THR A 178 -10.92 1.06 -3.32
CA THR A 178 -10.80 2.24 -2.44
C THR A 178 -10.54 1.93 -0.96
N GLN A 179 -10.34 0.66 -0.59
CA GLN A 179 -9.94 0.27 0.76
C GLN A 179 -8.46 0.61 0.98
N ILE A 180 -8.23 1.83 1.46
CA ILE A 180 -6.91 2.36 1.81
C ILE A 180 -6.99 2.90 3.23
N LEU A 181 -6.31 2.25 4.16
CA LEU A 181 -6.33 2.58 5.58
C LEU A 181 -5.02 3.25 5.99
N VAL A 182 -5.08 4.50 6.41
CA VAL A 182 -3.93 5.29 6.83
C VAL A 182 -3.84 5.28 8.35
N PRO A 183 -2.70 4.87 8.94
CA PRO A 183 -2.54 4.94 10.39
C PRO A 183 -2.68 6.38 10.90
N ALA A 184 -3.31 6.54 12.06
CA ALA A 184 -3.50 7.83 12.73
C ALA A 184 -3.62 7.64 14.25
N ASP A 185 -3.10 8.61 15.00
CA ASP A 185 -3.18 8.66 16.46
C ASP A 185 -4.53 9.27 16.88
N ILE A 186 -5.57 8.43 16.85
CA ILE A 186 -6.93 8.83 17.27
C ILE A 186 -7.14 8.41 18.74
N PRO A 187 -7.27 9.36 19.69
CA PRO A 187 -7.54 9.07 21.09
C PRO A 187 -8.98 8.57 21.29
N GLY A 188 -9.16 7.57 22.17
CA GLY A 188 -10.48 7.09 22.63
C GLY A 188 -10.97 5.78 22.00
N SER A 189 -11.94 5.12 22.67
CA SER A 189 -12.58 3.87 22.23
C SER A 189 -13.61 4.04 21.11
N SER A 190 -13.73 5.24 20.54
CA SER A 190 -14.77 5.65 19.59
C SER A 190 -14.27 5.80 18.14
N ALA A 191 -13.02 5.42 17.83
CA ALA A 191 -12.49 5.50 16.48
C ALA A 191 -13.22 4.51 15.56
N ALA A 192 -13.91 5.02 14.55
CA ALA A 192 -14.58 4.20 13.54
C ALA A 192 -13.59 3.87 12.41
N LEU A 193 -13.83 2.76 11.69
CA LEU A 193 -13.04 2.41 10.50
C LEU A 193 -12.98 3.53 9.46
N THR A 194 -14.04 4.34 9.37
CA THR A 194 -14.14 5.49 8.48
C THR A 194 -13.11 6.58 8.79
N ASP A 195 -12.65 6.68 10.03
CA ASP A 195 -11.67 7.69 10.45
C ASP A 195 -10.26 7.40 9.92
N TYR A 196 -10.01 6.15 9.53
CA TYR A 196 -8.74 5.69 8.98
C TYR A 196 -8.74 5.62 7.45
N ILE A 197 -9.88 5.88 6.80
CA ILE A 197 -9.94 5.89 5.34
C ILE A 197 -9.08 7.04 4.80
N SER A 198 -8.23 6.71 3.84
CA SER A 198 -7.39 7.66 3.11
C SER A 198 -8.13 8.94 2.77
N HIS A 199 -7.51 10.08 3.07
CA HIS A 199 -8.04 11.39 2.71
C HIS A 199 -8.27 11.53 1.19
N TYR A 200 -7.50 10.81 0.37
CA TYR A 200 -7.70 10.75 -1.08
C TYR A 200 -9.08 10.22 -1.43
N VAL A 201 -9.52 9.19 -0.73
CA VAL A 201 -10.82 8.53 -0.93
C VAL A 201 -11.94 9.31 -0.23
N SER A 202 -11.81 9.58 1.07
CA SER A 202 -12.88 10.18 1.87
C SER A 202 -13.24 11.60 1.44
N LYS A 203 -12.25 12.39 1.00
CA LYS A 203 -12.46 13.76 0.49
C LYS A 203 -12.56 13.83 -1.03
N LYS A 204 -12.43 12.70 -1.74
CA LYS A 204 -12.36 12.61 -3.21
C LYS A 204 -11.42 13.64 -3.85
N ASN A 205 -10.25 13.89 -3.24
CA ASN A 205 -9.35 14.97 -3.64
C ASN A 205 -8.15 14.51 -4.49
N HIS A 206 -8.10 13.23 -4.90
CA HIS A 206 -7.10 12.71 -5.80
C HIS A 206 -7.44 13.00 -7.28
N PHE A 207 -6.41 13.20 -8.13
CA PHE A 207 -6.60 13.50 -9.56
C PHE A 207 -7.36 12.40 -10.31
N ALA A 208 -7.18 11.13 -9.94
CA ALA A 208 -7.89 9.98 -10.53
C ALA A 208 -9.43 10.12 -10.53
N TYR A 209 -10.01 10.89 -9.61
CA TYR A 209 -11.44 11.16 -9.62
C TYR A 209 -11.88 12.10 -10.74
N SER A 210 -10.98 12.73 -11.50
CA SER A 210 -11.37 13.50 -12.69
C SER A 210 -11.91 12.64 -13.82
N CYS A 211 -11.64 11.32 -13.81
CA CYS A 211 -12.12 10.40 -14.84
C CYS A 211 -12.78 9.09 -14.34
N PHE A 212 -12.60 8.69 -13.08
CA PHE A 212 -13.16 7.44 -12.53
C PHE A 212 -14.18 7.66 -11.40
N CYS A 213 -15.05 8.67 -11.51
CA CYS A 213 -16.00 9.09 -10.46
C CYS A 213 -17.40 9.33 -11.02
#